data_AF-A0A7W0SVA9-F1
#
_entry.id   AF-A0A7W0SVA9-F1
#
_cell.length_a   1.000
_cell.length_b   1.000
_cell.length_c   1.000
_cell.angle_alpha   90.00
_cell.angle_beta   90.00
_cell.angle_gamma   90.00
#
_symmetry.space_group_name_H-M   'P 1'
#
loop_
_entity.id
_entity.type
_entity.pdbx_description
1 polymer ?
#
loop_
_entity_poly.entity_id
_entity_poly.type
_entity_poly.pdbx_seq_one_letter_code
_entity_poly.pdbx_strand_id
1 'polypeptide(L)' 'MNMRVAELWRYPVKSLRGEQLTQAEMLIDGFLGDRLVHVRAPGGRIITSRTRPGLLGLAGTLGEAGVPLIEGRPW' A
#
# COMPACT_ATOMS: atom_id res chain seq x y z
N MET A 1 17.83 27.40 3.03
CA MET A 1 17.63 26.09 3.67
C MET A 1 17.13 25.14 2.59
N ASN A 2 17.84 24.07 2.26
CA ASN A 2 17.43 23.13 1.20
C ASN A 2 16.54 22.03 1.77
N MET A 3 15.44 21.74 1.08
CA MET A 3 14.59 20.59 1.35
C MET A 3 15.11 19.37 0.59
N ARG A 4 15.04 18.18 1.21
CA ARG A 4 15.30 16.90 0.56
C ARG A 4 14.18 15.91 0.89
N VAL A 5 13.87 15.02 -0.05
CA VAL A 5 13.03 13.85 0.24
C VAL A 5 13.82 12.92 1.15
N ALA A 6 13.29 12.62 2.33
CA ALA A 6 13.95 11.73 3.28
C ALA A 6 13.73 10.26 2.92
N GLU A 7 12.48 9.90 2.60
CA GLU A 7 12.07 8.53 2.27
C GLU A 7 10.90 8.55 1.29
N LEU A 8 10.77 7.49 0.51
CA LEU A 8 9.60 7.21 -0.32
C LEU A 8 8.98 5.89 0.13
N TRP A 9 7.66 5.88 0.25
CA TRP A 9 6.89 4.71 0.68
C TRP A 9 5.68 4.53 -0.23
N ARG A 10 5.41 3.28 -0.62
CA ARG A 10 4.22 2.89 -1.38
C ARG A 10 3.37 1.93 -0.57
N TYR A 11 2.05 2.05 -0.67
CA TYR A 11 1.09 1.22 0.06
C TYR A 11 0.10 0.55 -0.90
N PRO A 12 0.49 -0.53 -1.61
CA PRO A 12 -0.37 -1.16 -2.63
C PRO A 12 -1.70 -1.68 -2.10
N VAL A 13 -1.71 -2.09 -0.82
CA VAL A 13 -2.92 -2.49 -0.11
C VAL A 13 -3.25 -1.46 0.97
N LYS A 14 -4.47 -0.93 0.94
CA LYS A 14 -4.94 0.04 1.94
C LYS A 14 -4.86 -0.54 3.36
N SER A 15 -4.30 0.25 4.28
CA SER A 15 -4.21 -0.04 5.73
C SER A 15 -3.22 -1.15 6.13
N LEU A 16 -2.37 -1.61 5.21
CA LEU A 16 -1.25 -2.51 5.49
C LEU A 16 0.07 -1.72 5.62
N ARG A 17 1.11 -2.39 6.09
CA ARG A 17 2.50 -1.87 6.05
C ARG A 17 2.93 -1.78 4.59
N GLY A 18 3.45 -0.62 4.18
CA GLY A 18 3.95 -0.40 2.82
C GLY A 18 5.38 -0.90 2.60
N GLU A 19 5.87 -0.64 1.41
CA GLU A 19 7.25 -0.89 0.98
C GLU A 19 8.01 0.43 0.82
N GLN A 20 9.27 0.45 1.23
CA GLN A 20 10.16 1.58 1.01
C GLN A 20 10.72 1.53 -0.40
N LEU A 21 10.76 2.68 -1.08
CA LEU A 21 11.23 2.83 -2.44
C LEU A 21 12.41 3.80 -2.53
N THR A 22 13.25 3.63 -3.55
CA THR A 22 14.29 4.59 -3.91
C THR A 22 13.83 5.57 -4.99
N GLN A 23 12.80 5.19 -5.76
CA GLN A 23 12.17 6.00 -6.80
C GLN A 23 10.69 5.62 -6.93
N ALA A 24 9.86 6.57 -7.38
CA ALA A 24 8.45 6.33 -7.66
C ALA A 24 8.01 7.17 -8.87
N GLU A 25 7.17 6.59 -9.72
CA GLU A 25 6.53 7.31 -10.82
C GLU A 25 5.29 8.04 -10.31
N MET A 26 5.21 9.35 -10.58
CA MET A 26 4.09 10.19 -10.21
C MET A 26 3.16 10.35 -11.41
N LEU A 27 1.91 9.94 -11.21
CA LEU A 27 0.79 10.10 -12.13
C LEU A 27 -0.08 11.27 -11.68
N ILE A 28 -1.09 11.61 -12.49
CA ILE A 28 -2.01 12.72 -12.20
C ILE A 28 -2.82 12.50 -10.90
N ASP A 29 -3.01 11.25 -10.49
CA ASP A 29 -3.85 10.82 -9.38
C ASP A 29 -3.07 10.18 -8.21
N GLY A 30 -1.75 10.10 -8.31
CA GLY A 30 -0.91 9.56 -7.23
C GLY A 30 0.35 8.86 -7.75
N PHE A 31 0.97 8.07 -6.89
CA PHE A 31 2.12 7.25 -7.29
C PHE A 31 1.66 5.93 -7.89
N LEU A 32 2.35 5.49 -8.95
CA LEU A 32 2.07 4.21 -9.59
C LEU A 32 2.09 3.05 -8.57
N GLY A 33 0.98 2.33 -8.52
CA GLY A 33 0.80 1.17 -7.64
C GLY A 33 0.47 1.50 -6.18
N ASP A 34 0.23 2.76 -5.83
CA ASP A 34 -0.28 3.12 -4.50
C ASP A 34 -1.78 2.80 -4.38
N ARG A 35 -2.18 2.19 -3.26
CA ARG A 35 -3.57 1.94 -2.84
C ARG A 35 -4.47 1.28 -3.88
N LEU A 36 -3.94 0.31 -4.63
CA LEU A 36 -4.67 -0.43 -5.67
C LEU A 36 -5.87 -1.22 -5.13
N VAL A 37 -5.73 -1.80 -3.93
CA VAL A 37 -6.76 -2.69 -3.36
C VAL A 37 -7.01 -2.40 -1.88
N HIS A 38 -8.13 -2.91 -1.37
CA HIS A 38 -8.49 -2.77 0.04
C HIS A 38 -9.34 -3.94 0.54
N VAL A 39 -9.26 -4.23 1.84
CA VAL A 39 -10.04 -5.28 2.49
C VAL A 39 -11.52 -4.89 2.57
N ARG A 40 -12.43 -5.82 2.25
CA ARG A 40 -13.86 -5.72 2.53
C ARG A 40 -14.29 -6.88 3.42
N ALA A 41 -15.18 -6.62 4.37
CA ALA A 41 -15.89 -7.66 5.09
C ALA A 41 -17.06 -8.20 4.25
N PRO A 42 -17.62 -9.37 4.63
CA PRO A 42 -18.94 -9.79 4.17
C PRO A 42 -19.94 -8.64 4.35
N GLY A 43 -20.74 -8.34 3.32
CA GLY A 43 -21.64 -7.18 3.29
C GLY A 43 -21.01 -5.88 2.76
N GLY A 44 -19.77 -5.92 2.25
CA GLY A 44 -19.18 -4.83 1.46
C GLY A 44 -18.55 -3.70 2.26
N ARG A 45 -18.62 -3.74 3.60
CA ARG A 45 -17.98 -2.76 4.49
C ARG A 45 -16.47 -2.80 4.34
N ILE A 46 -15.85 -1.63 4.12
CA ILE A 46 -14.40 -1.49 4.05
C ILE A 46 -13.81 -1.68 5.44
N ILE A 47 -12.80 -2.55 5.56
CA ILE A 47 -12.03 -2.74 6.78
C ILE A 47 -10.76 -1.91 6.69
N THR A 48 -10.45 -1.19 7.75
CA THR A 48 -9.23 -0.36 7.86
C THR A 48 -8.52 -0.63 9.17
N SER A 49 -7.27 -0.18 9.28
CA SER A 49 -6.49 -0.27 10.52
C SER A 49 -7.14 0.46 11.71
N ARG A 50 -8.03 1.42 11.46
CA ARG A 50 -8.84 2.09 12.51
C ARG A 50 -9.76 1.11 13.26
N THR A 51 -10.31 0.13 12.54
CA THR A 51 -11.24 -0.87 13.11
C THR A 51 -10.58 -2.22 13.34
N ARG A 52 -9.47 -2.49 12.64
CA ARG A 52 -8.71 -3.73 12.76
C ARG A 52 -7.20 -3.42 12.77
N PRO A 53 -6.64 -2.96 13.90
CA PRO A 53 -5.24 -2.51 13.98
C PRO A 53 -4.22 -3.56 13.53
N GLY A 54 -4.53 -4.86 13.66
CA GLY A 54 -3.68 -5.96 13.19
C GLY A 54 -3.34 -5.92 11.70
N LEU A 55 -4.09 -5.19 10.87
CA LEU A 55 -3.74 -4.97 9.46
C LEU A 55 -2.38 -4.28 9.29
N LEU A 56 -1.93 -3.45 10.24
CA LEU A 56 -0.61 -2.82 10.20
C LEU A 56 0.54 -3.83 10.33
N GLY A 57 0.26 -5.04 10.83
CA GLY A 57 1.23 -6.13 10.93
C GLY A 57 1.51 -6.83 9.60
N LEU A 58 0.64 -6.67 8.60
CA LEU A 58 0.76 -7.34 7.31
C LEU A 58 1.49 -6.44 6.29
N ALA A 59 2.46 -7.01 5.57
CA ALA A 59 3.16 -6.37 4.46
C ALA A 59 2.28 -6.35 3.20
N GLY A 60 2.03 -5.16 2.68
CA GLY A 60 1.52 -4.93 1.34
C GLY A 60 2.65 -4.48 0.42
N THR A 61 2.96 -5.26 -0.61
CA THR A 61 3.99 -4.94 -1.60
C THR A 61 3.44 -5.04 -3.02
N LEU A 62 4.13 -4.46 -4.00
CA LEU A 62 3.79 -4.61 -5.41
C LEU A 62 4.71 -5.65 -6.03
N GLY A 63 4.14 -6.77 -6.46
CA GLY A 63 4.85 -7.83 -7.17
C GLY A 63 5.09 -7.48 -8.63
N GLU A 64 5.59 -8.47 -9.36
CA GLU A 64 5.72 -8.39 -10.82
C GLU A 64 4.38 -8.07 -11.49
N ALA A 65 4.44 -7.39 -12.63
CA ALA A 65 3.27 -6.94 -13.40
C ALA A 65 2.28 -6.05 -12.63
N GLY A 66 2.66 -5.47 -11.48
CA GLY A 66 1.80 -4.56 -10.72
C GLY A 66 0.75 -5.26 -9.85
N VAL A 67 0.95 -6.55 -9.54
CA VAL A 67 0.02 -7.31 -8.70
C VAL A 67 0.27 -6.98 -7.22
N PRO A 68 -0.75 -6.51 -6.45
CA PRO A 68 -0.61 -6.36 -5.02
C PRO A 68 -0.39 -7.71 -4.32
N LEU A 69 0.57 -7.76 -3.41
CA LEU A 69 0.86 -8.93 -2.58
C LEU A 69 0.58 -8.63 -1.10
N ILE A 70 0.07 -9.61 -0.36
CA ILE A 70 0.03 -9.65 1.11
C ILE A 70 1.00 -10.72 1.58
N GLU A 71 2.01 -10.35 2.38
CA GLU A 71 3.00 -11.32 2.90
C GLU A 71 3.60 -12.19 1.79
N GLY A 72 3.89 -11.57 0.64
CA GLY A 72 4.46 -12.22 -0.54
C GLY A 72 3.48 -13.06 -1.38
N ARG A 73 2.20 -13.10 -1.03
CA ARG A 73 1.16 -13.86 -1.77
C ARG A 73 0.24 -12.90 -2.54
N PRO A 74 -0.20 -13.24 -3.76
CA PRO A 74 -1.17 -12.44 -4.49
C PRO A 74 -2.42 -12.15 -3.65
N TRP A 75 -2.86 -10.89 -3.69
CA TRP A 75 -4.08 -10.40 -3.04
C TRP A 75 -5.34 -11.09 -3.57
#